data_AF-A0A1W9UTM2-F1
#
_entry.id   AF-A0A1W9UTM2-F1
#
_cell.length_a   1.000
_cell.length_b   1.000
_cell.length_c   1.000
_cell.angle_alpha   90.00
_cell.angle_beta   90.00
_cell.angle_gamma   90.00
#
_symmetry.space_group_name_H-M   'P 1'
#
loop_
_entity.id
_entity.type
_entity.pdbx_description
1 polymer ?
#
loop_
_entity_poly.entity_id
_entity_poly.type
_entity_poly.pdbx_seq_one_letter_code
_entity_poly.pdbx_strand_id
1 'polypeptide(L)'
;MQRRCERPTSTLQATSTPDARPPYRLVEQRQVCSDSDGAGLIQIYVQDAEGQGLPNVEVQVSWEGGQDRFFSGLKPEIDPGYTDFQMSPGTVYDVVVWGMQTGDISTEGCAAGVASWHLVFRRRE
;
A
#
# COMPACT_ATOMS: atom_id res chain seq x y z
N MET A 1 -28.19 29.27 50.43
CA MET A 1 -27.70 29.33 49.03
C MET A 1 -26.17 29.39 49.10
N GLN A 2 -25.36 28.54 48.47
CA GLN A 2 -25.36 28.09 47.08
C GLN A 2 -24.77 26.67 46.97
N ARG A 3 -25.40 25.82 46.16
CA ARG A 3 -24.92 24.48 45.79
C ARG A 3 -23.79 24.65 44.77
N ARG A 4 -22.59 24.15 45.03
CA ARG A 4 -21.59 23.96 43.98
C ARG A 4 -21.89 22.63 43.29
N CYS A 5 -22.17 22.69 41.99
CA CYS A 5 -22.28 21.50 41.15
C CYS A 5 -20.85 21.10 40.79
N GLU A 6 -20.28 20.13 41.52
CA GLU A 6 -19.02 19.50 41.12
C GLU A 6 -19.30 18.67 39.87
N ARG A 7 -18.75 19.10 38.73
CA ARG A 7 -18.85 18.36 37.48
C ARG A 7 -17.79 17.25 37.55
N PRO A 8 -18.17 15.95 37.59
CA PRO A 8 -17.16 14.91 37.47
C PRO A 8 -16.53 15.03 36.08
N THR A 9 -15.28 15.46 36.04
CA THR A 9 -14.47 15.39 34.83
C THR A 9 -14.16 13.92 34.58
N SER A 10 -15.04 13.26 33.82
CA SER A 10 -14.77 11.93 33.27
C SER A 10 -13.50 12.06 32.43
N THR A 11 -12.38 11.61 32.98
CA THR A 11 -11.12 11.52 32.25
C THR A 11 -11.32 10.36 31.29
N LEU A 12 -11.62 10.64 30.02
CA LEU A 12 -11.55 9.63 28.97
C LEU A 12 -10.11 9.12 28.98
N GLN A 13 -9.88 7.95 29.57
CA GLN A 13 -8.62 7.24 29.42
C GLN A 13 -8.46 6.98 27.93
N ALA A 14 -7.49 7.63 27.30
CA ALA A 14 -7.04 7.25 25.98
C ALA A 14 -6.56 5.80 26.10
N THR A 15 -7.35 4.85 25.61
CA THR A 15 -6.93 3.47 25.47
C THR A 15 -5.74 3.52 24.53
N SER A 16 -4.53 3.29 25.03
CA SER A 16 -3.35 3.09 24.19
C SER A 16 -3.62 1.84 23.36
N THR A 17 -4.14 2.03 22.15
CA THR A 17 -4.18 0.95 21.16
C THR A 17 -2.74 0.48 21.01
N PRO A 18 -2.44 -0.81 21.23
CA PRO A 18 -1.12 -1.33 20.92
C PRO A 18 -0.77 -0.90 19.50
N ASP A 19 0.45 -0.40 19.29
CA ASP A 19 0.99 -0.10 17.97
C ASP A 19 0.96 -1.42 17.16
N ALA A 20 -0.17 -1.65 16.50
CA ALA A 20 -0.49 -2.93 15.90
C ALA A 20 0.33 -3.00 14.63
N ARG A 21 1.42 -3.75 14.70
CA ARG A 21 2.28 -4.00 13.55
C ARG A 21 1.42 -4.47 12.37
N PRO A 22 1.56 -3.88 11.17
CA PRO A 22 0.82 -4.33 10.00
C PRO A 22 0.98 -5.83 9.79
N PRO A 23 -0.09 -6.56 9.42
CA PRO A 23 -0.05 -8.01 9.20
C PRO A 23 0.77 -8.39 7.97
N TYR A 24 1.17 -7.43 7.14
CA TYR A 24 2.07 -7.62 6.00
C TYR A 24 3.42 -6.96 6.23
N ARG A 25 4.40 -7.36 5.42
CA ARG A 25 5.68 -6.68 5.26
C ARG A 25 5.97 -6.52 3.78
N LEU A 26 6.60 -5.40 3.41
CA LEU A 26 7.15 -5.21 2.08
C LEU A 26 8.47 -6.00 2.00
N VAL A 27 8.50 -7.09 1.25
CA VAL A 27 9.70 -7.93 1.10
C VAL A 27 10.52 -7.57 -0.12
N GLU A 28 9.89 -6.95 -1.13
CA GLU A 28 10.57 -6.45 -2.32
C GLU A 28 9.91 -5.15 -2.78
N GLN A 29 10.75 -4.16 -3.07
CA GLN A 29 10.39 -2.89 -3.69
C GLN A 29 11.49 -2.57 -4.68
N ARG A 30 11.25 -2.87 -5.94
CA ARG A 30 12.25 -2.75 -7.00
C ARG A 30 11.73 -1.88 -8.13
N GLN A 31 12.53 -0.87 -8.45
CA GLN A 31 12.33 -0.07 -9.65
C GLN A 31 12.83 -0.84 -10.88
N VAL A 32 12.05 -0.81 -11.96
CA VAL A 32 12.35 -1.47 -13.24
C VAL A 32 12.26 -0.41 -14.33
N CYS A 33 13.39 -0.11 -14.95
CA CYS A 33 13.45 0.84 -16.06
C CYS A 33 13.16 0.15 -17.39
N SER A 34 12.34 0.78 -18.22
CA SER A 34 12.09 0.37 -19.60
C SER A 34 12.33 1.53 -20.53
N ASP A 35 13.03 1.29 -21.65
CA ASP A 35 13.31 2.30 -22.69
C ASP A 35 12.07 2.69 -23.52
N SER A 36 10.90 2.14 -23.20
CA SER A 36 9.64 2.43 -23.90
C SER A 36 9.02 3.77 -23.47
N ASP A 37 8.40 4.49 -24.41
CA ASP A 37 7.62 5.73 -24.17
C ASP A 37 6.26 5.49 -23.45
N GLY A 38 6.08 4.33 -22.81
CA GLY A 38 4.82 3.93 -22.18
C GLY A 38 4.58 4.59 -20.83
N ALA A 39 3.39 4.39 -20.28
CA ALA A 39 3.13 4.66 -18.87
C ALA A 39 3.81 3.58 -18.00
N GLY A 40 4.46 3.99 -16.91
CA GLY A 40 5.00 3.06 -15.91
C GLY A 40 3.89 2.19 -15.29
N LEU A 41 4.25 1.00 -14.83
CA LEU A 41 3.31 0.07 -14.20
C LEU A 41 3.76 -0.25 -12.77
N ILE A 42 2.84 -0.17 -11.82
CA ILE A 42 3.05 -0.73 -10.47
C ILE A 42 2.50 -2.15 -10.50
N GLN A 43 3.40 -3.12 -10.42
CA GLN A 43 3.09 -4.54 -10.30
C GLN A 43 3.11 -4.93 -8.82
N ILE A 44 2.00 -5.47 -8.32
CA ILE A 44 1.81 -5.74 -6.90
C ILE A 44 1.50 -7.23 -6.73
N TYR A 45 2.35 -7.91 -5.98
CA TYR A 45 2.17 -9.29 -5.60
C TYR A 45 1.88 -9.35 -4.10
N VAL A 46 0.71 -9.86 -3.76
CA VAL A 46 0.36 -10.13 -2.36
C VAL A 46 0.51 -11.62 -2.08
N GLN A 47 1.28 -11.95 -1.06
CA GLN A 47 1.64 -13.32 -0.71
C GLN A 47 1.23 -13.67 0.72
N ASP A 48 0.95 -14.95 0.96
CA ASP A 48 0.86 -15.52 2.30
C ASP A 48 2.26 -15.67 2.96
N ALA A 49 2.32 -16.30 4.13
CA ALA A 49 3.58 -16.45 4.85
C ALA A 49 4.59 -17.36 4.11
N GLU A 50 4.09 -18.37 3.39
CA GLU A 50 4.86 -19.30 2.58
C GLU A 50 5.32 -18.73 1.22
N GLY A 51 4.84 -17.53 0.85
CA GLY A 51 5.18 -16.86 -0.39
C GLY A 51 4.27 -17.21 -1.56
N GLN A 52 3.13 -17.88 -1.31
CA GLN A 52 2.14 -18.17 -2.34
C GLN A 52 1.24 -16.96 -2.56
N GLY A 53 0.84 -16.72 -3.81
CA GLY A 53 -0.08 -15.65 -4.18
C GLY A 53 -1.40 -15.74 -3.41
N LEU A 54 -1.79 -14.65 -2.76
CA LEU A 54 -2.98 -14.56 -1.93
C LEU A 54 -4.03 -13.62 -2.59
N PRO A 55 -5.14 -14.17 -3.13
CA PRO A 55 -6.21 -13.37 -3.73
C PRO A 55 -7.04 -12.63 -2.68
N ASN A 56 -7.90 -11.72 -3.15
CA ASN A 56 -8.91 -11.03 -2.35
C ASN A 56 -8.33 -10.20 -1.19
N VAL A 57 -7.13 -9.65 -1.37
CA VAL A 57 -6.53 -8.70 -0.44
C VAL A 57 -6.70 -7.30 -0.98
N GLU A 58 -7.25 -6.39 -0.18
CA GLU A 58 -7.42 -4.99 -0.55
C GLU A 58 -6.05 -4.30 -0.68
N VAL A 59 -5.88 -3.60 -1.79
CA VAL A 59 -4.73 -2.77 -2.15
C VAL A 59 -5.25 -1.36 -2.37
N GLN A 60 -4.64 -0.39 -1.71
CA GLN A 60 -4.91 1.03 -1.93
C GLN A 60 -3.70 1.66 -2.61
N VAL A 61 -3.94 2.39 -3.70
CA VAL A 61 -2.93 3.26 -4.33
C VAL A 61 -3.40 4.69 -4.18
N SER A 62 -2.54 5.57 -3.69
CA SER A 62 -2.86 6.99 -3.49
C SER A 62 -1.86 7.90 -4.18
N TRP A 63 -2.32 9.07 -4.62
CA TRP A 63 -1.55 10.14 -5.24
C TRP A 63 -2.19 11.49 -4.89
N GLU A 64 -1.56 12.62 -5.25
CA GLU A 64 -2.06 13.97 -4.91
C GLU A 64 -3.53 14.20 -5.31
N GLY A 65 -3.95 13.63 -6.44
CA GLY A 65 -5.29 13.81 -7.01
C GLY A 65 -6.36 12.84 -6.49
N GLY A 66 -6.02 11.87 -5.65
CA GLY A 66 -6.99 10.89 -5.14
C GLY A 66 -6.39 9.56 -4.72
N GLN A 67 -7.26 8.55 -4.64
CA GLN A 67 -6.88 7.18 -4.34
C GLN A 67 -7.75 6.21 -5.14
N ASP A 68 -7.21 5.02 -5.38
CA ASP A 68 -7.93 3.87 -5.90
C ASP A 68 -7.80 2.69 -4.93
N ARG A 69 -8.85 1.86 -4.87
CA ARG A 69 -8.93 0.68 -4.01
C ARG A 69 -9.45 -0.51 -4.80
N PHE A 70 -8.65 -1.56 -4.85
CA PHE A 70 -8.95 -2.77 -5.59
C PHE A 70 -8.39 -3.99 -4.87
N PHE A 71 -8.64 -5.18 -5.41
CA PHE A 71 -8.28 -6.44 -4.78
C PHE A 71 -7.24 -7.21 -5.59
N SER A 72 -6.35 -7.93 -4.91
CA SER A 72 -5.45 -8.90 -5.53
C SER A 72 -6.18 -10.11 -6.11
N GLY A 73 -5.55 -10.77 -7.10
CA GLY A 73 -6.01 -12.06 -7.63
C GLY A 73 -7.08 -11.98 -8.71
N LEU A 74 -7.33 -10.78 -9.26
CA LEU A 74 -8.25 -10.60 -10.40
C LEU A 74 -7.63 -10.97 -11.76
N LYS A 75 -6.35 -11.37 -11.76
CA LYS A 75 -5.60 -11.85 -12.94
C LYS A 75 -4.88 -13.18 -12.61
N PRO A 76 -5.64 -14.25 -12.33
CA PRO A 76 -5.10 -15.53 -11.87
C PRO A 76 -4.17 -16.22 -12.89
N GLU A 77 -4.22 -15.81 -14.16
CA GLU A 77 -3.31 -16.26 -15.22
C GLU A 77 -1.87 -15.76 -15.05
N ILE A 78 -1.63 -14.71 -14.23
CA ILE A 78 -0.29 -14.21 -13.91
C ILE A 78 0.18 -14.79 -12.57
N ASP A 79 -0.57 -14.53 -11.50
CA ASP A 79 -0.36 -15.11 -10.17
C ASP A 79 -1.64 -14.91 -9.32
N PRO A 80 -2.02 -15.84 -8.43
CA PRO A 80 -3.24 -15.73 -7.62
C PRO A 80 -3.29 -14.51 -6.71
N GLY A 81 -2.16 -13.88 -6.38
CA GLY A 81 -2.07 -12.66 -5.59
C GLY A 81 -1.70 -11.41 -6.38
N TYR A 82 -1.69 -11.48 -7.71
CA TYR A 82 -1.27 -10.37 -8.56
C TYR A 82 -2.36 -9.33 -8.79
N THR A 83 -1.93 -8.08 -8.88
CA THR A 83 -2.69 -6.95 -9.39
C THR A 83 -1.74 -5.86 -9.90
N ASP A 84 -2.25 -4.91 -10.68
CA ASP A 84 -1.45 -3.82 -11.22
C ASP A 84 -2.20 -2.49 -11.28
N PHE A 85 -1.41 -1.41 -11.31
CA PHE A 85 -1.89 -0.04 -11.45
C PHE A 85 -1.02 0.73 -12.45
N GLN A 86 -1.65 1.39 -13.42
CA GLN A 86 -0.96 2.18 -14.43
C GLN A 86 -0.63 3.58 -13.91
N MET A 87 0.65 3.95 -13.95
CA MET A 87 1.15 5.23 -13.46
C MET A 87 1.00 6.33 -14.51
N SER A 88 0.87 7.57 -14.04
CA SER A 88 1.00 8.78 -14.85
C SER A 88 2.40 9.39 -14.68
N PRO A 89 3.01 9.91 -15.75
CA PRO A 89 4.28 10.64 -15.65
C PRO A 89 4.20 11.83 -14.69
N GLY A 90 5.24 12.03 -13.88
CA GLY A 90 5.31 13.16 -12.94
C GLY A 90 4.41 13.05 -11.70
N THR A 91 3.72 11.91 -11.51
CA THR A 91 2.90 11.64 -10.33
C THR A 91 3.65 10.77 -9.33
N VAL A 92 3.55 11.15 -8.06
CA VAL A 92 4.05 10.36 -6.91
C VAL A 92 2.91 9.53 -6.35
N TYR A 93 3.22 8.28 -6.04
CA TYR A 93 2.28 7.28 -5.53
C TYR A 93 2.76 6.69 -4.20
N ASP A 94 1.81 6.30 -3.37
CA ASP A 94 2.04 5.40 -2.22
C ASP A 94 1.06 4.22 -2.30
N VAL A 95 1.58 3.02 -2.09
CA VAL A 95 0.80 1.78 -2.13
C VAL A 95 0.69 1.20 -0.74
N VAL A 96 -0.54 0.97 -0.27
CA VAL A 96 -0.85 0.44 1.05
C VAL A 96 -1.55 -0.91 0.94
N VAL A 97 -1.04 -1.89 1.69
CA VAL A 97 -1.68 -3.20 1.90
C VAL A 97 -1.81 -3.43 3.40
N TRP A 98 -3.04 -3.37 3.93
CA TRP A 98 -3.34 -3.57 5.36
C TRP A 98 -2.43 -2.77 6.31
N GLY A 99 -2.21 -1.48 6.00
CA GLY A 99 -1.38 -0.59 6.83
C GLY A 99 0.14 -0.71 6.60
N MET A 100 0.61 -1.64 5.77
CA MET A 100 1.99 -1.62 5.26
C MET A 100 2.04 -0.78 3.99
N GLN A 101 2.91 0.23 3.95
CA GLN A 101 3.05 1.15 2.82
C GLN A 101 4.42 1.09 2.14
N THR A 102 4.51 1.47 0.88
CA THR A 102 5.78 1.55 0.13
C THR A 102 6.60 2.80 0.43
N GLY A 103 5.96 3.87 0.88
CA GLY A 103 6.49 5.21 0.73
C GLY A 103 6.36 5.67 -0.73
N ASP A 104 6.84 6.89 -0.96
CA ASP A 104 6.74 7.58 -2.25
C ASP A 104 7.49 6.85 -3.36
N ILE A 105 6.77 6.46 -4.40
CA ILE A 105 7.29 5.90 -5.65
C ILE A 105 6.80 6.73 -6.83
N SER A 106 7.64 6.91 -7.85
CA SER A 106 7.28 7.69 -9.04
C SER A 106 7.82 7.05 -10.31
N THR A 107 7.45 7.60 -11.46
CA THR A 107 7.96 7.19 -12.77
C THR A 107 9.37 7.71 -13.06
N GLU A 108 9.94 8.51 -12.15
CA GLU A 108 11.26 9.13 -12.27
C GLU A 108 12.37 8.24 -11.68
N GLY A 109 13.64 8.59 -11.95
CA GLY A 109 14.81 7.89 -11.40
C GLY A 109 15.51 6.93 -12.36
N CYS A 110 14.95 6.72 -13.56
CA CYS A 110 15.63 6.02 -14.65
C CYS A 110 16.54 6.98 -15.44
N ALA A 111 17.71 6.52 -15.86
CA ALA A 111 18.64 7.30 -16.69
C ALA A 111 18.11 7.54 -18.11
N ALA A 112 17.34 6.58 -18.63
CA ALA A 112 16.56 6.68 -19.86
C ALA A 112 15.25 5.89 -19.68
N GLY A 113 14.18 6.34 -20.33
CA GLY A 113 12.88 5.68 -20.32
C GLY A 113 12.04 5.93 -19.06
N VAL A 114 11.08 5.05 -18.80
CA VAL A 114 10.09 5.17 -17.72
C VAL A 114 10.26 4.10 -16.65
N ALA A 115 10.03 4.47 -15.39
CA ALA A 115 10.09 3.53 -14.28
C ALA A 115 8.75 2.80 -14.07
N SER A 116 8.83 1.48 -13.97
CA SER A 116 7.81 0.60 -13.39
C SER A 116 8.29 0.12 -12.02
N TRP A 117 7.37 -0.38 -11.21
CA TRP A 117 7.66 -0.87 -9.86
C TRP A 117 7.21 -2.31 -9.69
N HIS A 118 8.08 -3.13 -9.13
CA HIS A 118 7.76 -4.48 -8.69
C HIS A 118 7.71 -4.50 -7.16
N LEU A 119 6.52 -4.74 -6.62
CA LEU A 119 6.22 -4.71 -5.20
C LEU A 119 5.75 -6.09 -4.74
N VAL A 120 6.34 -6.58 -3.66
CA VAL A 120 5.92 -7.85 -3.04
C VAL A 120 5.59 -7.60 -1.57
N PHE A 121 4.32 -7.79 -1.23
CA PHE A 121 3.82 -7.76 0.14
C PHE A 121 3.61 -9.18 0.63
N ARG A 122 4.21 -9.52 1.77
CA ARG A 122 4.09 -10.86 2.36
C ARG A 122 3.43 -10.81 3.73
N ARG A 123 2.45 -11.68 3.96
CA ARG A 123 1.83 -11.84 5.28
C ARG A 123 2.89 -12.25 6.30
N ARG A 124 2.81 -11.70 7.51
CA ARG A 124 3.60 -12.10 8.67
C ARG A 124 2.98 -13.35 9.29
N GLU A 125 3.84 -14.22 9.84
CA GLU A 125 3.43 -15.35 10.67
C GLU A 125 2.93 -14.89 12.05
#